data_AF-A0A1H1MAX1-F1
#
_entry.id   AF-A0A1H1MAX1-F1
#
_cell.length_a   1.000
_cell.length_b   1.000
_cell.length_c   1.000
_cell.angle_alpha   90.00
_cell.angle_beta   90.00
_cell.angle_gamma   90.00
#
_symmetry.space_group_name_H-M   'P 1'
#
loop_
_entity.id
_entity.type
_entity.pdbx_description
1 polymer ?
#
loop_
_entity_poly.entity_id
_entity_poly.type
_entity_poly.pdbx_seq_one_letter_code
_entity_poly.pdbx_strand_id
1 'polypeptide(L)'
;MLLPRPLVLAVLGTALTLLLGPVAPAGAAPATPTLSLQAPAPARAGSAVVFTATLLDQAAAPVTGRTVELQRAGSTQGTWTTSTTAVTDAAGVASLRVTVPAGGTTWRARWAGDGELAAATSAPATAQGLVLATTLGITAPRSVVDEREATVTLRWRASDGSPVPGAVTVQRRASGGTWRTYGVRRTDADGVVKVTSEPRSDTQWRATGSRGTWWQAASSATVKIDNVPIADPVVLPSAAPRPAALAAQTRATTAGADAVLTAVPDATWRSMVGRSWHSGCPVGRSGLRLLRINYWGFDGYRYRGEMVLSTAVAGRAAAALTDMYAAQLPIRRMYRVDRFGWSKRVHGADDHASMRADNTSAFNCRWVVNRPGVMSPHATGRAIDLNTWENPYDSATGWVPNSWWATRSHPRVAWRTSSHPVVKIWRAHGFRWTYGTGDSQHVDGRGTPLARGGFVG
;
A
#
# COMPACT_ATOMS: atom_id res chain seq x y z
N MET A 1 -48.47 27.54 -86.48
CA MET A 1 -48.65 28.95 -86.87
C MET A 1 -47.33 29.43 -87.48
N LEU A 2 -47.36 29.77 -88.78
CA LEU A 2 -46.39 30.54 -89.57
C LEU A 2 -44.93 30.03 -89.77
N LEU A 3 -44.76 29.33 -90.90
CA LEU A 3 -43.69 29.32 -91.95
C LEU A 3 -42.73 30.55 -92.04
N PRO A 4 -41.66 30.57 -92.91
CA PRO A 4 -40.71 29.53 -93.35
C PRO A 4 -39.25 30.00 -93.75
N ARG A 5 -38.36 29.02 -94.09
CA ARG A 5 -37.43 28.99 -95.28
C ARG A 5 -36.07 29.79 -95.33
N PRO A 6 -35.10 29.47 -96.25
CA PRO A 6 -33.77 28.90 -95.88
C PRO A 6 -32.52 29.56 -96.56
N LEU A 7 -31.35 28.88 -96.41
CA LEU A 7 -30.19 28.77 -97.35
C LEU A 7 -29.12 29.89 -97.43
N VAL A 8 -27.83 29.46 -97.44
CA VAL A 8 -26.73 29.77 -98.41
C VAL A 8 -25.32 29.91 -97.76
N LEU A 9 -24.37 29.19 -98.36
CA LEU A 9 -22.90 29.21 -98.23
C LEU A 9 -22.27 30.57 -98.62
N ALA A 10 -21.16 30.97 -97.97
CA ALA A 10 -20.03 31.61 -98.65
C ALA A 10 -18.75 31.57 -97.80
N VAL A 11 -17.65 31.12 -98.42
CA VAL A 11 -16.27 31.13 -97.93
C VAL A 11 -15.64 32.50 -98.25
N LEU A 12 -14.94 33.12 -97.30
CA LEU A 12 -13.93 34.15 -97.59
C LEU A 12 -12.76 34.03 -96.61
N GLY A 13 -11.57 33.81 -97.16
CA GLY A 13 -10.31 33.82 -96.43
C GLY A 13 -9.82 35.24 -96.17
N THR A 14 -9.10 35.41 -95.06
CA THR A 14 -8.27 36.59 -94.77
C THR A 14 -6.96 36.11 -94.18
N ALA A 15 -5.86 36.57 -94.79
CA ALA A 15 -4.49 36.29 -94.40
C ALA A 15 -4.13 37.05 -93.12
N LEU A 16 -3.48 36.37 -92.17
CA LEU A 16 -2.85 37.00 -91.01
C LEU A 16 -1.34 36.72 -91.03
N THR A 17 -0.60 37.80 -91.13
CA THR A 17 0.86 37.90 -91.17
C THR A 17 1.49 37.44 -89.86
N LEU A 18 2.38 36.43 -89.91
CA LEU A 18 3.23 36.01 -88.79
C LEU A 18 4.37 37.00 -88.58
N LEU A 19 4.40 37.66 -87.42
CA LEU A 19 5.63 38.24 -86.87
C LEU A 19 6.41 37.15 -86.12
N LEU A 20 7.51 36.69 -86.72
CA LEU A 20 8.51 35.83 -86.09
C LEU A 20 9.43 36.67 -85.19
N GLY A 21 9.15 36.70 -83.90
CA GLY A 21 10.15 37.10 -82.89
C GLY A 21 11.21 36.00 -82.71
N PRO A 22 12.44 36.34 -82.27
CA PRO A 22 13.50 35.36 -82.11
C PRO A 22 13.12 34.36 -81.01
N VAL A 23 13.04 33.08 -81.39
CA VAL A 23 12.91 31.95 -80.46
C VAL A 23 14.24 31.83 -79.73
N ALA A 24 14.24 32.10 -78.42
CA ALA A 24 15.38 31.80 -77.56
C ALA A 24 15.74 30.31 -77.68
N PRO A 25 17.03 29.93 -77.71
CA PRO A 25 17.41 28.53 -77.77
C PRO A 25 16.79 27.82 -76.56
N ALA A 26 16.10 26.71 -76.80
CA ALA A 26 15.64 25.82 -75.74
C ALA A 26 16.87 25.42 -74.91
N GLY A 27 16.97 25.92 -73.68
CA GLY A 27 18.02 25.54 -72.75
C GLY A 27 18.01 24.02 -72.61
N ALA A 28 19.20 23.40 -72.73
CA ALA A 28 19.35 21.96 -72.57
C ALA A 28 18.70 21.52 -71.24
N ALA A 29 17.92 20.43 -71.28
CA ALA A 29 17.30 19.89 -70.08
C ALA A 29 18.39 19.58 -69.02
N PRO A 30 18.20 19.95 -67.75
CA PRO A 30 19.17 19.69 -66.69
C PRO A 30 19.47 18.19 -66.61
N ALA A 31 20.74 17.84 -66.40
CA ALA A 31 21.14 16.45 -66.27
C ALA A 31 20.48 15.81 -65.03
N THR A 32 19.98 14.58 -65.17
CA THR A 32 19.26 13.85 -64.10
C THR A 32 20.26 13.14 -63.19
N PRO A 33 20.42 13.55 -61.92
CA PRO A 33 21.28 12.85 -60.98
C PRO A 33 20.61 11.61 -60.38
N THR A 34 21.40 10.76 -59.73
CA THR A 34 20.92 9.60 -58.97
C THR A 34 20.96 9.91 -57.48
N LEU A 35 19.82 9.75 -56.79
CA LEU A 35 19.73 9.86 -55.32
C LEU A 35 19.29 8.53 -54.73
N SER A 36 20.15 7.92 -53.90
CA SER A 36 19.82 6.70 -53.15
C SER A 36 19.71 6.99 -51.66
N LEU A 37 18.93 6.18 -50.95
CA LEU A 37 18.75 6.27 -49.50
C LEU A 37 18.94 4.89 -48.88
N GLN A 38 19.86 4.79 -47.92
CA GLN A 38 20.05 3.60 -47.10
C GLN A 38 19.44 3.83 -45.71
N ALA A 39 18.53 2.94 -45.32
CA ALA A 39 17.95 2.94 -43.99
C ALA A 39 18.94 2.33 -42.95
N PRO A 40 18.90 2.81 -41.69
CA PRO A 40 19.65 2.21 -40.60
C PRO A 40 19.10 0.82 -40.23
N ALA A 41 19.92 0.04 -39.54
CA ALA A 41 19.46 -1.19 -38.89
C ALA A 41 18.35 -0.91 -37.85
N PRO A 42 17.49 -1.89 -37.54
CA PRO A 42 16.46 -1.73 -36.51
C PRO A 42 17.06 -1.23 -35.18
N ALA A 43 16.44 -0.21 -34.61
CA ALA A 43 16.87 0.39 -33.34
C ALA A 43 15.67 0.56 -32.42
N ARG A 44 15.91 0.76 -31.12
CA ARG A 44 14.82 1.05 -30.18
C ARG A 44 14.09 2.32 -30.59
N ALA A 45 12.77 2.28 -30.58
CA ALA A 45 11.95 3.46 -30.86
C ALA A 45 12.34 4.64 -29.94
N GLY A 46 12.44 5.84 -30.51
CA GLY A 46 12.94 7.02 -29.79
C GLY A 46 14.46 7.17 -29.80
N SER A 47 15.22 6.20 -30.32
CA SER A 47 16.66 6.36 -30.51
C SER A 47 16.97 7.22 -31.72
N ALA A 48 18.07 7.97 -31.64
CA ALA A 48 18.63 8.63 -32.81
C ALA A 48 19.28 7.59 -33.73
N VAL A 49 18.89 7.59 -35.00
CA VAL A 49 19.46 6.78 -36.07
C VAL A 49 19.92 7.68 -37.20
N VAL A 50 20.78 7.16 -38.09
CA VAL A 50 21.32 7.92 -39.22
C VAL A 50 20.91 7.22 -40.51
N PHE A 51 20.27 7.97 -41.41
CA PHE A 51 20.09 7.58 -42.79
C PHE A 51 21.25 8.10 -43.63
N THR A 52 21.69 7.31 -44.60
CA THR A 52 22.76 7.68 -45.52
C THR A 52 22.14 7.94 -46.89
N ALA A 53 22.16 9.18 -47.35
CA ALA A 53 21.73 9.52 -48.70
C ALA A 53 22.95 9.77 -49.59
N THR A 54 23.00 9.19 -50.78
CA THR A 54 24.12 9.39 -51.74
C THR A 54 23.58 10.07 -52.99
N LEU A 55 24.16 11.22 -53.34
CA LEU A 55 23.81 12.00 -54.53
C LEU A 55 24.97 11.95 -55.53
N LEU A 56 24.72 11.35 -56.69
CA LEU A 56 25.68 11.21 -57.78
C LEU A 56 25.14 11.85 -59.05
N ASP A 57 26.01 12.37 -59.91
CA ASP A 57 25.62 12.86 -61.24
C ASP A 57 25.41 11.72 -62.25
N GLN A 58 25.21 12.05 -63.52
CA GLN A 58 25.00 11.07 -64.60
C GLN A 58 26.24 10.21 -64.89
N ALA A 59 27.44 10.68 -64.56
CA ALA A 59 28.70 9.95 -64.70
C ALA A 59 29.06 9.16 -63.43
N ALA A 60 28.13 9.06 -62.47
CA ALA A 60 28.33 8.49 -61.15
C ALA A 60 29.39 9.22 -60.30
N ALA A 61 29.69 10.48 -60.59
CA ALA A 61 30.57 11.31 -59.80
C ALA A 61 29.83 11.94 -58.60
N PRO A 62 30.49 12.11 -57.44
CA PRO A 62 29.90 12.71 -56.25
C PRO A 62 29.42 14.16 -56.43
N VAL A 63 28.18 14.44 -56.05
CA VAL A 63 27.65 15.82 -56.02
C VAL A 63 27.82 16.39 -54.61
N THR A 64 28.82 17.26 -54.43
CA THR A 64 29.24 17.79 -53.13
C THR A 64 28.55 19.11 -52.76
N GLY A 65 28.35 19.39 -51.47
CA GLY A 65 27.90 20.69 -50.98
C GLY A 65 26.41 20.97 -51.21
N ARG A 66 25.59 19.94 -51.45
CA ARG A 66 24.15 20.07 -51.71
C ARG A 66 23.32 19.64 -50.51
N THR A 67 22.30 20.42 -50.19
CA THR A 67 21.38 20.12 -49.07
C THR A 67 20.35 19.08 -49.48
N VAL A 68 20.43 17.89 -48.91
CA VAL A 68 19.47 16.80 -49.08
C VAL A 68 18.47 16.81 -47.93
N GLU A 69 17.19 16.68 -48.23
CA GLU A 69 16.10 16.56 -47.27
C GLU A 69 15.76 15.09 -47.00
N LEU A 70 15.64 14.70 -45.73
CA LEU A 70 15.00 13.44 -45.37
C LEU A 70 13.51 13.70 -45.12
N GLN A 71 12.65 13.06 -45.91
CA GLN A 71 11.21 13.17 -45.79
C GLN A 71 10.60 11.89 -45.22
N ARG A 72 9.63 12.03 -44.32
CA ARG A 72 8.85 10.93 -43.76
C ARG A 72 7.47 10.87 -44.41
N ALA A 73 6.99 9.66 -44.70
CA ALA A 73 5.63 9.45 -45.18
C ALA A 73 4.60 9.81 -44.08
N GLY A 74 3.57 10.55 -44.46
CA GLY A 74 2.42 10.88 -43.60
C GLY A 74 1.39 9.75 -43.53
N SER A 75 0.33 9.94 -42.74
CA SER A 75 -0.77 9.00 -42.61
C SER A 75 -1.64 8.92 -43.87
N THR A 76 -1.69 10.00 -44.65
CA THR A 76 -2.40 10.04 -45.92
C THR A 76 -1.45 9.67 -47.05
N GLN A 77 -1.89 8.75 -47.91
CA GLN A 77 -1.11 8.28 -49.05
C GLN A 77 -0.59 9.46 -49.89
N GLY A 78 0.69 9.44 -50.25
CA GLY A 78 1.34 10.49 -51.04
C GLY A 78 1.79 11.73 -50.27
N THR A 79 1.48 11.84 -48.97
CA THR A 79 1.94 12.97 -48.15
C THR A 79 3.34 12.71 -47.60
N TRP A 80 4.25 13.69 -47.73
CA TRP A 80 5.63 13.60 -47.25
C TRP A 80 6.00 14.87 -46.49
N THR A 81 6.68 14.73 -45.36
CA THR A 81 7.11 15.86 -44.52
C THR A 81 8.62 15.79 -44.25
N THR A 82 9.32 16.90 -44.50
CA THR A 82 10.75 17.01 -44.21
C THR A 82 10.98 16.92 -42.70
N SER A 83 11.80 15.97 -42.28
CA SER A 83 12.12 15.69 -40.88
C SER A 83 13.49 16.22 -40.47
N THR A 84 14.45 16.23 -41.40
CA THR A 84 15.79 16.81 -41.21
C THR A 84 16.44 17.08 -42.57
N THR A 85 17.55 17.81 -42.56
CA THR A 85 18.38 18.05 -43.74
C THR A 85 19.86 17.82 -43.40
N ALA A 86 20.66 17.49 -44.41
CA ALA A 86 22.12 17.40 -44.29
C ALA A 86 22.76 17.77 -45.62
N VAL A 87 24.00 18.25 -45.56
CA VAL A 87 24.78 18.63 -46.75
C VAL A 87 25.61 17.43 -47.19
N THR A 88 25.70 17.21 -48.50
CA THR A 88 26.58 16.17 -49.07
C THR A 88 28.05 16.50 -48.87
N ASP A 89 28.82 15.53 -48.39
CA ASP A 89 30.27 15.61 -48.26
C ASP A 89 30.99 15.42 -49.61
N ALA A 90 32.32 15.31 -49.58
CA ALA A 90 33.15 15.11 -50.77
C ALA A 90 32.88 13.77 -51.50
N ALA A 91 32.24 12.80 -50.84
CA ALA A 91 31.79 11.55 -51.43
C ALA A 91 30.34 11.62 -51.91
N GLY A 92 29.70 12.80 -51.85
CA GLY A 92 28.31 12.99 -52.26
C GLY A 92 27.33 12.43 -51.23
N VAL A 93 27.79 12.18 -50.00
CA VAL A 93 27.01 11.51 -48.95
C VAL A 93 26.49 12.52 -47.93
N ALA A 94 25.18 12.46 -47.65
CA ALA A 94 24.52 13.23 -46.62
C ALA A 94 24.09 12.31 -45.46
N SER A 95 24.58 12.59 -44.25
CA SER A 95 24.24 11.85 -43.01
C SER A 95 23.06 12.50 -42.28
N LEU A 96 21.88 11.89 -42.40
CA LEU A 96 20.60 12.45 -41.96
C LEU A 96 20.18 11.83 -40.63
N ARG A 97 20.44 12.53 -39.51
CA ARG A 97 20.12 12.06 -38.15
C ARG A 97 18.67 12.36 -37.78
N VAL A 98 17.91 11.32 -37.41
CA VAL A 98 16.51 11.44 -36.96
C VAL A 98 16.21 10.50 -35.80
N THR A 99 15.16 10.82 -35.04
CA THR A 99 14.61 9.91 -34.03
C THR A 99 13.61 8.95 -34.68
N VAL A 100 13.85 7.64 -34.60
CA VAL A 100 12.97 6.65 -35.23
C VAL A 100 11.69 6.44 -34.40
N PRO A 101 10.48 6.60 -34.97
CA PRO A 101 9.23 6.30 -34.29
C PRO A 101 9.03 4.80 -34.09
N ALA A 102 8.11 4.41 -33.22
CA ALA A 102 7.75 3.00 -33.03
C ALA A 102 7.11 2.39 -34.29
N GLY A 103 7.49 1.16 -34.62
CA GLY A 103 7.02 0.43 -35.79
C GLY A 103 7.82 0.73 -37.07
N GLY A 104 7.29 0.24 -38.19
CA GLY A 104 7.85 0.50 -39.51
C GLY A 104 7.46 1.88 -39.99
N THR A 105 8.44 2.70 -40.33
CA THR A 105 8.22 4.04 -40.89
C THR A 105 8.94 4.18 -42.21
N THR A 106 8.26 4.74 -43.20
CA THR A 106 8.76 4.89 -44.56
C THR A 106 9.34 6.29 -44.78
N TRP A 107 10.51 6.34 -45.38
CA TRP A 107 11.33 7.55 -45.56
C TRP A 107 11.82 7.64 -47.01
N ARG A 108 12.11 8.85 -47.48
CA ARG A 108 12.80 9.09 -48.76
C ARG A 108 13.72 10.29 -48.64
N ALA A 109 14.78 10.30 -49.43
CA ALA A 109 15.60 11.50 -49.62
C ALA A 109 15.05 12.32 -50.79
N ARG A 110 15.08 13.64 -50.66
CA ARG A 110 14.72 14.57 -51.72
C ARG A 110 15.78 15.65 -51.86
N TRP A 111 16.15 15.95 -53.10
CA TRP A 111 16.95 17.09 -53.45
C TRP A 111 16.20 17.94 -54.49
N ALA A 112 16.23 19.27 -54.33
CA ALA A 112 15.42 20.19 -55.12
C ALA A 112 15.98 20.50 -56.52
N GLY A 113 17.24 20.13 -56.80
CA GLY A 113 17.96 20.60 -57.98
C GLY A 113 18.54 22.01 -57.78
N ASP A 114 19.38 22.45 -58.70
CA ASP A 114 20.10 23.74 -58.63
C ASP A 114 20.28 24.45 -59.98
N GLY A 115 19.49 24.07 -61.00
CA GLY A 115 19.55 24.65 -62.35
C GLY A 115 20.57 23.98 -63.27
N GLU A 116 21.61 23.35 -62.71
CA GLU A 116 22.57 22.52 -63.46
C GLU A 116 22.12 21.06 -63.50
N LEU A 117 21.66 20.55 -62.35
CA LEU A 117 21.09 19.22 -62.24
C LEU A 117 19.61 19.29 -61.86
N ALA A 118 18.84 18.35 -62.40
CA ALA A 118 17.42 18.21 -62.11
C ALA A 118 17.20 17.78 -60.64
N ALA A 119 15.99 18.04 -60.11
CA ALA A 119 15.58 17.52 -58.81
C ALA A 119 15.60 15.99 -58.80
N ALA A 120 15.98 15.39 -57.66
CA ALA A 120 16.00 13.94 -57.49
C ALA A 120 15.30 13.51 -56.21
N THR A 121 14.68 12.33 -56.25
CA THR A 121 14.00 11.70 -55.11
C THR A 121 14.38 10.22 -55.07
N SER A 122 14.77 9.73 -53.89
CA SER A 122 15.15 8.33 -53.74
C SER A 122 13.95 7.40 -53.78
N ALA A 123 14.21 6.11 -54.04
CA ALA A 123 13.28 5.06 -53.66
C ALA A 123 12.99 5.12 -52.14
N PRO A 124 11.76 4.81 -51.69
CA PRO A 124 11.45 4.78 -50.27
C PRO A 124 12.22 3.68 -49.53
N ALA A 125 12.66 3.97 -48.31
CA ALA A 125 13.29 3.02 -47.40
C ALA A 125 12.55 2.97 -46.06
N THR A 126 12.47 1.79 -45.45
CA THR A 126 11.77 1.60 -44.17
C THR A 126 12.77 1.50 -43.03
N ALA A 127 12.60 2.31 -41.99
CA ALA A 127 13.29 2.14 -40.71
C ALA A 127 12.35 1.58 -39.66
N GLN A 128 12.86 0.65 -38.85
CA GLN A 128 12.10 -0.06 -37.83
C GLN A 128 12.48 0.44 -36.43
N GLY A 129 11.53 1.08 -35.74
CA GLY A 129 11.65 1.40 -34.32
C GLY A 129 11.07 0.29 -33.44
N LEU A 130 11.93 -0.45 -32.76
CA LEU A 130 11.55 -1.60 -31.94
C LEU A 130 10.86 -1.16 -30.65
N VAL A 131 9.74 -1.82 -30.34
CA VAL A 131 9.06 -1.79 -29.04
C VAL A 131 9.15 -3.17 -28.43
N LEU A 132 10.03 -3.31 -27.45
CA LEU A 132 10.38 -4.60 -26.86
C LEU A 132 9.31 -5.08 -25.88
N ALA A 133 9.05 -6.37 -25.88
CA ALA A 133 8.29 -7.02 -24.82
C ALA A 133 9.04 -6.87 -23.49
N THR A 134 8.33 -6.87 -22.37
CA THR A 134 8.93 -6.69 -21.05
C THR A 134 8.38 -7.66 -20.02
N THR A 135 9.15 -7.89 -18.96
CA THR A 135 8.76 -8.72 -17.81
C THR A 135 8.97 -7.94 -16.52
N LEU A 136 7.91 -7.81 -15.72
CA LEU A 136 7.93 -7.17 -14.40
C LEU A 136 7.85 -8.24 -13.31
N GLY A 137 8.99 -8.60 -12.74
CA GLY A 137 9.08 -9.50 -11.59
C GLY A 137 8.80 -8.78 -10.27
N ILE A 138 8.20 -9.50 -9.33
CA ILE A 138 7.97 -9.03 -7.95
C ILE A 138 8.46 -10.10 -6.97
N THR A 139 9.14 -9.65 -5.91
CA THR A 139 9.64 -10.51 -4.84
C THR A 139 9.41 -9.83 -3.49
N ALA A 140 9.08 -10.62 -2.48
CA ALA A 140 8.82 -10.15 -1.12
C ALA A 140 9.15 -11.29 -0.14
N PRO A 141 9.44 -10.97 1.14
CA PRO A 141 9.53 -12.01 2.17
C PRO A 141 8.19 -12.73 2.33
N ARG A 142 8.23 -14.02 2.66
CA ARG A 142 7.00 -14.81 2.90
C ARG A 142 6.25 -14.34 4.14
N SER A 143 6.98 -13.91 5.15
CA SER A 143 6.43 -13.39 6.41
C SER A 143 7.25 -12.22 6.93
N VAL A 144 6.64 -11.43 7.81
CA VAL A 144 7.28 -10.35 8.55
C VAL A 144 6.68 -10.28 9.95
N VAL A 145 7.55 -10.10 10.95
CA VAL A 145 7.13 -9.86 12.33
C VAL A 145 6.38 -8.52 12.39
N ASP A 146 5.27 -8.48 13.13
CA ASP A 146 4.47 -7.26 13.30
C ASP A 146 5.32 -6.08 13.75
N GLU A 147 5.00 -4.89 13.24
CA GLU A 147 5.75 -3.66 13.51
C GLU A 147 7.21 -3.69 13.03
N ARG A 148 7.60 -4.66 12.18
CA ARG A 148 8.87 -4.66 11.45
C ARG A 148 8.67 -4.32 9.99
N GLU A 149 9.73 -3.80 9.40
CA GLU A 149 9.75 -3.44 7.99
C GLU A 149 9.87 -4.70 7.10
N ALA A 150 9.05 -4.76 6.06
CA ALA A 150 9.16 -5.69 4.94
C ALA A 150 9.46 -4.91 3.66
N THR A 151 10.42 -5.39 2.88
CA THR A 151 10.75 -4.82 1.56
C THR A 151 10.16 -5.66 0.44
N VAL A 152 9.39 -5.04 -0.44
CA VAL A 152 8.93 -5.58 -1.72
C VAL A 152 9.86 -5.05 -2.81
N THR A 153 10.47 -5.96 -3.56
CA THR A 153 11.39 -5.63 -4.65
C THR A 153 10.77 -6.01 -5.99
N LEU A 154 10.73 -5.03 -6.89
CA LEU A 154 10.26 -5.13 -8.26
C LEU A 154 11.45 -5.03 -9.21
N ARG A 155 11.48 -5.84 -10.26
CA ARG A 155 12.53 -5.81 -11.28
C ARG A 155 11.90 -5.87 -12.66
N TRP A 156 12.20 -4.89 -13.51
CA TRP A 156 11.61 -4.74 -14.82
C TRP A 156 12.66 -4.79 -15.93
N ARG A 157 12.57 -5.80 -16.78
CA ARG A 157 13.50 -6.03 -17.89
C ARG A 157 12.77 -6.09 -19.22
N ALA A 158 13.42 -5.61 -20.27
CA ALA A 158 13.00 -5.86 -21.65
C ALA A 158 13.48 -7.24 -22.13
N SER A 159 12.94 -7.69 -23.26
CA SER A 159 13.27 -8.99 -23.88
C SER A 159 14.75 -9.16 -24.25
N ASP A 160 15.48 -8.05 -24.41
CA ASP A 160 16.93 -8.04 -24.64
C ASP A 160 17.77 -7.97 -23.33
N GLY A 161 17.12 -8.11 -22.18
CA GLY A 161 17.75 -8.10 -20.86
C GLY A 161 17.97 -6.71 -20.25
N SER A 162 17.79 -5.64 -21.03
CA SER A 162 18.05 -4.28 -20.56
C SER A 162 17.06 -3.80 -19.49
N PRO A 163 17.50 -2.93 -18.58
CA PRO A 163 16.62 -2.33 -17.57
C PRO A 163 15.63 -1.37 -18.21
N VAL A 164 14.38 -1.42 -17.76
CA VAL A 164 13.31 -0.54 -18.25
C VAL A 164 13.21 0.70 -17.34
N PRO A 165 13.40 1.94 -17.82
CA PRO A 165 13.34 3.19 -17.02
C PRO A 165 11.90 3.76 -16.87
N GLY A 166 10.96 2.86 -16.59
CA GLY A 166 9.52 3.14 -16.60
C GLY A 166 8.92 3.46 -15.22
N ALA A 167 7.70 4.02 -15.23
CA ALA A 167 6.91 4.17 -14.02
C ALA A 167 6.18 2.86 -13.69
N VAL A 168 6.21 2.50 -12.41
CA VAL A 168 5.60 1.29 -11.84
C VAL A 168 4.59 1.72 -10.78
N THR A 169 3.33 1.36 -10.99
CA THR A 169 2.25 1.52 -10.02
C THR A 169 2.23 0.30 -9.11
N VAL A 170 2.54 0.49 -7.83
CA VAL A 170 2.54 -0.57 -6.83
C VAL A 170 1.21 -0.54 -6.09
N GLN A 171 0.58 -1.71 -6.00
CA GLN A 171 -0.70 -1.89 -5.32
C GLN A 171 -0.57 -2.85 -4.16
N ARG A 172 -1.31 -2.56 -3.09
CA ARG A 172 -1.36 -3.35 -1.87
C ARG A 172 -2.81 -3.63 -1.48
N ARG A 173 -3.05 -4.81 -0.91
CA ARG A 173 -4.32 -5.20 -0.30
C ARG A 173 -4.06 -5.84 1.06
N ALA A 174 -4.72 -5.38 2.12
CA ALA A 174 -4.73 -6.07 3.40
C ALA A 174 -5.75 -7.23 3.39
N SER A 175 -5.60 -8.21 4.29
CA SER A 175 -6.56 -9.32 4.41
C SER A 175 -8.02 -8.82 4.51
N GLY A 176 -8.91 -9.37 3.68
CA GLY A 176 -10.32 -8.95 3.58
C GLY A 176 -10.57 -7.58 2.95
N GLY A 177 -9.52 -6.85 2.52
CA GLY A 177 -9.63 -5.53 1.92
C GLY A 177 -9.71 -5.53 0.38
N THR A 178 -9.69 -4.34 -0.20
CA THR A 178 -9.61 -4.11 -1.66
C THR A 178 -8.20 -3.65 -2.07
N TRP A 179 -7.86 -3.86 -3.34
CA TRP A 179 -6.61 -3.35 -3.90
C TRP A 179 -6.59 -1.82 -3.89
N ARG A 180 -5.51 -1.24 -3.34
CA ARG A 180 -5.27 0.20 -3.33
C ARG A 180 -3.88 0.50 -3.86
N THR A 181 -3.74 1.64 -4.53
CA THR A 181 -2.42 2.14 -4.92
C THR A 181 -1.63 2.49 -3.68
N TYR A 182 -0.50 1.80 -3.48
CA TYR A 182 0.46 2.10 -2.43
C TYR A 182 1.37 3.25 -2.85
N GLY A 183 1.73 3.30 -4.14
CA GLY A 183 2.46 4.43 -4.72
C GLY A 183 2.86 4.17 -6.16
N VAL A 184 3.31 5.23 -6.83
CA VAL A 184 3.96 5.16 -8.15
C VAL A 184 5.45 5.43 -7.94
N ARG A 185 6.31 4.64 -8.56
CA ARG A 185 7.78 4.77 -8.48
C ARG A 185 8.37 4.62 -9.87
N ARG A 186 9.51 5.25 -10.14
CA ARG A 186 10.31 4.94 -11.32
C ARG A 186 11.39 3.94 -10.94
N THR A 187 11.69 3.05 -11.86
CA THR A 187 12.85 2.16 -11.75
C THR A 187 14.15 2.95 -11.73
N ASP A 188 15.13 2.43 -11.01
CA ASP A 188 16.51 2.91 -11.02
C ASP A 188 17.26 2.47 -12.30
N ALA A 189 18.58 2.74 -12.33
CA ALA A 189 19.45 2.38 -13.45
C ALA A 189 19.49 0.86 -13.74
N ASP A 190 19.17 0.02 -12.74
CA ASP A 190 19.14 -1.45 -12.86
C ASP A 190 17.74 -1.99 -13.18
N GLY A 191 16.76 -1.11 -13.38
CA GLY A 191 15.38 -1.50 -13.65
C GLY A 191 14.65 -1.96 -12.38
N VAL A 192 15.11 -1.53 -11.19
CA VAL A 192 14.62 -2.01 -9.89
C VAL A 192 13.81 -0.92 -9.18
N VAL A 193 12.76 -1.34 -8.47
CA VAL A 193 12.03 -0.52 -7.50
C VAL A 193 11.96 -1.30 -6.19
N LYS A 194 12.33 -0.65 -5.09
CA LYS A 194 12.14 -1.17 -3.72
C LYS A 194 11.08 -0.35 -3.02
N VAL A 195 10.15 -1.04 -2.35
CA VAL A 195 9.09 -0.44 -1.55
C VAL A 195 9.10 -1.09 -0.18
N THR A 196 9.22 -0.29 0.87
CA THR A 196 9.16 -0.76 2.25
C THR A 196 7.76 -0.62 2.82
N SER A 197 7.39 -1.45 3.78
CA SER A 197 6.12 -1.35 4.50
C SER A 197 6.21 -1.99 5.89
N GLU A 198 5.47 -1.46 6.86
CA GLU A 198 5.30 -2.05 8.19
C GLU A 198 3.85 -2.57 8.31
N PRO A 199 3.55 -3.77 7.78
CA PRO A 199 2.19 -4.28 7.79
C PRO A 199 1.75 -4.65 9.22
N ARG A 200 0.47 -4.37 9.53
CA ARG A 200 -0.19 -4.74 10.79
C ARG A 200 -1.16 -5.93 10.67
N SER A 201 -1.14 -6.55 9.49
CA SER A 201 -1.97 -7.69 9.09
C SER A 201 -1.38 -8.28 7.80
N ASP A 202 -1.83 -9.46 7.41
CA ASP A 202 -1.44 -10.07 6.13
C ASP A 202 -1.68 -9.13 4.96
N THR A 203 -0.75 -9.11 4.01
CA THR A 203 -0.82 -8.26 2.83
C THR A 203 -0.57 -9.02 1.55
N GLN A 204 -1.16 -8.53 0.47
CA GLN A 204 -0.87 -8.95 -0.89
C GLN A 204 -0.41 -7.75 -1.71
N TRP A 205 0.53 -8.01 -2.63
CA TRP A 205 1.19 -7.00 -3.43
C TRP A 205 1.23 -7.39 -4.90
N ARG A 206 1.01 -6.43 -5.77
CA ARG A 206 1.18 -6.54 -7.22
C ARG A 206 1.58 -5.19 -7.78
N ALA A 207 2.08 -5.17 -9.01
CA ALA A 207 2.47 -3.95 -9.67
C ALA A 207 2.16 -3.98 -11.16
N THR A 208 1.99 -2.79 -11.74
CA THR A 208 1.84 -2.59 -13.19
C THR A 208 2.84 -1.54 -13.67
N GLY A 209 3.54 -1.83 -14.76
CA GLY A 209 4.46 -0.93 -15.43
C GLY A 209 3.80 -0.32 -16.68
N SER A 210 3.90 0.99 -16.86
CA SER A 210 3.32 1.70 -18.01
C SER A 210 4.16 1.53 -19.29
N ARG A 211 3.50 1.41 -20.44
CA ARG A 211 4.17 1.43 -21.76
C ARG A 211 5.02 2.71 -21.90
N GLY A 212 6.21 2.56 -22.49
CA GLY A 212 7.06 3.69 -22.88
C GLY A 212 7.33 3.73 -24.37
N THR A 213 8.34 4.51 -24.76
CA THR A 213 8.67 4.76 -26.16
C THR A 213 9.13 3.49 -26.87
N TRP A 214 10.01 2.70 -26.25
CA TRP A 214 10.61 1.48 -26.82
C TRP A 214 10.25 0.20 -26.06
N TRP A 215 9.36 0.25 -25.08
CA TRP A 215 9.02 -0.91 -24.26
C TRP A 215 7.52 -1.04 -24.01
N GLN A 216 7.04 -2.27 -23.94
CA GLN A 216 5.64 -2.59 -23.65
C GLN A 216 5.34 -2.46 -22.15
N ALA A 217 4.05 -2.23 -21.83
CA ALA A 217 3.55 -2.33 -20.46
C ALA A 217 3.66 -3.78 -19.94
N ALA A 218 3.75 -3.95 -18.62
CA ALA A 218 3.78 -5.27 -17.98
C ALA A 218 3.05 -5.26 -16.64
N SER A 219 2.63 -6.43 -16.19
CA SER A 219 2.05 -6.65 -14.86
C SER A 219 2.84 -7.72 -14.13
N SER A 220 3.00 -7.56 -12.83
CA SER A 220 3.63 -8.58 -12.00
C SER A 220 2.65 -9.67 -11.59
N ALA A 221 3.19 -10.79 -11.08
CA ALA A 221 2.42 -11.71 -10.25
C ALA A 221 1.91 -11.02 -8.97
N THR A 222 1.09 -11.73 -8.19
CA THR A 222 0.72 -11.32 -6.84
C THR A 222 1.55 -12.09 -5.82
N VAL A 223 2.14 -11.40 -4.85
CA VAL A 223 2.86 -12.01 -3.72
C VAL A 223 2.14 -11.71 -2.41
N LYS A 224 2.22 -12.65 -1.46
CA LYS A 224 1.67 -12.52 -0.10
C LYS A 224 2.80 -12.32 0.90
N ILE A 225 2.57 -11.47 1.89
CA ILE A 225 3.41 -11.33 3.08
C ILE A 225 2.52 -11.61 4.29
N ASP A 226 2.84 -12.66 5.02
CA ASP A 226 2.16 -13.05 6.26
C ASP A 226 2.67 -12.18 7.41
N ASN A 227 1.76 -11.54 8.13
CA ASN A 227 2.11 -10.84 9.36
C ASN A 227 2.14 -11.87 10.49
N VAL A 228 3.25 -11.93 11.23
CA VAL A 228 3.41 -12.85 12.36
C VAL A 228 3.58 -12.06 13.66
N PRO A 229 3.11 -12.57 14.80
CA PRO A 229 3.17 -11.84 16.06
C PRO A 229 4.59 -11.60 16.56
N ILE A 230 4.74 -10.60 17.44
CA ILE A 230 6.03 -10.26 18.08
C ILE A 230 6.30 -11.19 19.26
N ALA A 231 5.27 -11.49 20.05
CA ALA A 231 5.36 -12.41 21.18
C ALA A 231 4.85 -13.80 20.80
N ASP A 232 5.30 -14.82 21.50
CA ASP A 232 4.81 -16.18 21.29
C ASP A 232 3.32 -16.27 21.64
N PRO A 233 2.47 -16.76 20.72
CA PRO A 233 1.08 -17.04 21.02
C PRO A 233 0.91 -18.01 22.19
N VAL A 234 -0.17 -17.84 22.94
CA VAL A 234 -0.55 -18.75 24.01
C VAL A 234 -1.12 -20.02 23.42
N VAL A 235 -0.49 -21.15 23.72
CA VAL A 235 -0.99 -22.48 23.37
C VAL A 235 -1.82 -23.02 24.53
N LEU A 236 -3.13 -23.10 24.33
CA LEU A 236 -4.05 -23.67 25.33
C LEU A 236 -4.29 -25.16 25.07
N PRO A 237 -4.61 -25.96 26.10
CA PRO A 237 -5.01 -27.35 25.91
C PRO A 237 -6.19 -27.46 24.93
N SER A 238 -6.18 -28.48 24.07
CA SER A 238 -7.23 -28.68 23.05
C SER A 238 -8.64 -28.81 23.64
N ALA A 239 -8.75 -29.36 24.85
CA ALA A 239 -9.99 -29.51 25.60
C ALA A 239 -10.42 -28.24 26.37
N ALA A 240 -9.63 -27.15 26.34
CA ALA A 240 -9.98 -25.92 27.03
C ALA A 240 -11.22 -25.28 26.37
N PRO A 241 -12.24 -24.91 27.15
CA PRO A 241 -13.42 -24.24 26.61
C PRO A 241 -13.05 -22.82 26.16
N ARG A 242 -13.79 -22.28 25.19
CA ARG A 242 -13.50 -20.96 24.61
C ARG A 242 -14.39 -19.87 25.22
N PRO A 243 -13.85 -18.67 25.47
CA PRO A 243 -14.66 -17.54 25.90
C PRO A 243 -15.58 -17.06 24.78
N ALA A 244 -16.60 -16.29 25.16
CA ALA A 244 -17.49 -15.63 24.22
C ALA A 244 -16.71 -14.72 23.25
N ALA A 245 -17.15 -14.67 21.99
CA ALA A 245 -16.57 -13.76 21.00
C ALA A 245 -16.91 -12.30 21.33
N LEU A 246 -16.00 -11.39 20.98
CA LEU A 246 -16.20 -9.94 21.01
C LEU A 246 -15.62 -9.33 19.74
N ALA A 247 -15.96 -8.06 19.49
CA ALA A 247 -15.25 -7.26 18.51
C ALA A 247 -13.73 -7.33 18.75
N ALA A 248 -12.92 -7.23 17.68
CA ALA A 248 -11.48 -7.25 17.81
C ALA A 248 -10.98 -6.03 18.62
N GLN A 249 -9.98 -6.24 19.49
CA GLN A 249 -9.34 -5.14 20.19
C GLN A 249 -8.50 -4.33 19.20
N THR A 250 -8.48 -3.01 19.36
CA THR A 250 -7.64 -2.12 18.55
C THR A 250 -6.17 -2.45 18.77
N ARG A 251 -5.41 -2.53 17.66
CA ARG A 251 -3.95 -2.72 17.69
C ARG A 251 -3.24 -1.51 18.30
N ALA A 252 -2.16 -1.76 19.03
CA ALA A 252 -1.32 -0.69 19.56
C ALA A 252 -0.58 0.03 18.43
N THR A 253 -0.50 1.36 18.47
CA THR A 253 0.21 2.19 17.47
C THR A 253 1.44 2.92 18.02
N THR A 254 1.53 3.05 19.35
CA THR A 254 2.67 3.63 20.08
C THR A 254 3.63 2.53 20.50
N ALA A 255 4.90 2.81 20.77
CA ALA A 255 5.86 1.79 21.24
C ALA A 255 5.68 1.43 22.72
N GLY A 256 6.16 0.26 23.13
CA GLY A 256 6.18 -0.17 24.54
C GLY A 256 4.78 -0.33 25.15
N ALA A 257 4.72 -0.32 26.49
CA ALA A 257 3.47 -0.38 27.24
C ALA A 257 2.63 0.90 27.09
N ASP A 258 3.27 2.07 26.92
CA ASP A 258 2.58 3.37 26.71
C ASP A 258 1.41 3.60 27.68
N ALA A 259 1.64 3.43 28.98
CA ALA A 259 0.61 3.59 29.99
C ALA A 259 0.23 5.08 30.13
N VAL A 260 -1.01 5.43 29.80
CA VAL A 260 -1.52 6.80 29.86
C VAL A 260 -2.71 6.86 30.81
N LEU A 261 -2.56 7.65 31.87
CA LEU A 261 -3.61 7.93 32.85
C LEU A 261 -4.19 9.32 32.61
N THR A 262 -5.50 9.40 32.48
CA THR A 262 -6.22 10.68 32.36
C THR A 262 -7.35 10.76 33.38
N ALA A 263 -7.84 11.98 33.63
CA ALA A 263 -9.21 12.14 34.13
C ALA A 263 -10.18 11.39 33.19
N VAL A 264 -11.27 10.86 33.73
CA VAL A 264 -12.28 10.18 32.91
C VAL A 264 -12.90 11.21 31.95
N PRO A 265 -12.77 11.08 30.61
CA PRO A 265 -13.32 12.06 29.66
C PRO A 265 -14.85 12.06 29.63
N ASP A 266 -15.47 13.15 29.18
CA ASP A 266 -16.94 13.30 29.23
C ASP A 266 -17.67 12.20 28.48
N ALA A 267 -17.21 11.86 27.27
CA ALA A 267 -17.82 10.79 26.47
C ALA A 267 -17.72 9.43 27.16
N THR A 268 -16.63 9.17 27.89
CA THR A 268 -16.47 7.93 28.67
C THR A 268 -17.35 7.96 29.91
N TRP A 269 -17.43 9.09 30.60
CA TRP A 269 -18.30 9.22 31.76
C TRP A 269 -19.77 9.01 31.39
N ARG A 270 -20.24 9.63 30.30
CA ARG A 270 -21.62 9.47 29.81
C ARG A 270 -21.94 8.00 29.48
N SER A 271 -21.00 7.22 28.98
CA SER A 271 -21.25 5.79 28.72
C SER A 271 -21.25 4.94 29.99
N MET A 272 -20.54 5.36 31.04
CA MET A 272 -20.51 4.66 32.33
C MET A 272 -21.78 4.88 33.17
N VAL A 273 -22.37 6.08 33.12
CA VAL A 273 -23.57 6.44 33.89
C VAL A 273 -24.75 5.57 33.47
N GLY A 274 -25.44 4.96 34.44
CA GLY A 274 -26.51 3.98 34.23
C GLY A 274 -26.00 2.59 33.83
N ARG A 275 -24.68 2.36 33.87
CA ARG A 275 -24.02 1.08 33.59
C ARG A 275 -23.09 0.71 34.73
N SER A 276 -21.80 0.98 34.59
CA SER A 276 -20.80 0.70 35.62
C SER A 276 -20.80 1.74 36.75
N TRP A 277 -21.52 2.87 36.59
CA TRP A 277 -21.73 3.89 37.62
C TRP A 277 -23.21 4.29 37.69
N HIS A 278 -23.74 4.53 38.88
CA HIS A 278 -25.10 5.04 39.13
C HIS A 278 -25.16 5.83 40.44
N SER A 279 -26.30 6.47 40.74
CA SER A 279 -26.50 7.12 42.04
C SER A 279 -26.40 6.11 43.17
N GLY A 280 -25.70 6.46 44.26
CA GLY A 280 -25.40 5.55 45.38
C GLY A 280 -24.04 4.85 45.27
N CYS A 281 -23.29 5.06 44.18
CA CYS A 281 -21.92 4.56 44.09
C CYS A 281 -20.97 5.30 45.04
N PRO A 282 -20.03 4.59 45.69
CA PRO A 282 -19.19 5.16 46.75
C PRO A 282 -18.09 6.08 46.21
N VAL A 283 -17.86 6.11 44.88
CA VAL A 283 -16.84 6.93 44.24
C VAL A 283 -17.44 7.69 43.06
N GLY A 284 -17.31 9.01 43.10
CA GLY A 284 -17.68 9.90 41.99
C GLY A 284 -16.60 9.98 40.91
N ARG A 285 -16.91 10.64 39.79
CA ARG A 285 -16.02 10.78 38.63
C ARG A 285 -14.62 11.29 38.98
N SER A 286 -14.51 12.27 39.88
CA SER A 286 -13.24 12.87 40.29
C SER A 286 -12.29 11.88 40.97
N GLY A 287 -12.85 10.85 41.63
CA GLY A 287 -12.11 9.77 42.26
C GLY A 287 -11.64 8.66 41.30
N LEU A 288 -11.99 8.75 40.02
CA LEU A 288 -11.65 7.75 38.99
C LEU A 288 -10.68 8.31 37.95
N ARG A 289 -9.91 7.40 37.33
CA ARG A 289 -9.01 7.67 36.21
C ARG A 289 -9.24 6.63 35.12
N LEU A 290 -9.07 7.07 33.88
CA LEU A 290 -9.05 6.17 32.74
C LEU A 290 -7.58 5.84 32.43
N LEU A 291 -7.24 4.56 32.49
CA LEU A 291 -5.99 4.01 31.99
C LEU A 291 -6.19 3.55 30.56
N ARG A 292 -5.27 3.97 29.68
CA ARG A 292 -5.04 3.37 28.37
C ARG A 292 -3.65 2.77 28.36
N ILE A 293 -3.51 1.53 27.91
CA ILE A 293 -2.23 0.83 27.97
C ILE A 293 -2.13 -0.22 26.87
N ASN A 294 -0.92 -0.42 26.35
CA ASN A 294 -0.61 -1.49 25.42
C ASN A 294 -0.37 -2.79 26.18
N TYR A 295 -0.86 -3.91 25.65
CA TYR A 295 -0.70 -5.24 26.24
C TYR A 295 -0.48 -6.29 25.15
N TRP A 296 0.08 -7.43 25.53
CA TRP A 296 0.21 -8.60 24.66
C TRP A 296 -1.06 -9.43 24.68
N GLY A 297 -1.67 -9.63 23.52
CA GLY A 297 -2.78 -10.54 23.32
C GLY A 297 -2.35 -12.00 23.41
N PHE A 298 -3.31 -12.90 23.56
CA PHE A 298 -3.05 -14.34 23.55
C PHE A 298 -2.57 -14.84 22.18
N ASP A 299 -2.81 -14.09 21.11
CA ASP A 299 -2.31 -14.34 19.76
C ASP A 299 -0.89 -13.79 19.53
N GLY A 300 -0.24 -13.26 20.57
CA GLY A 300 1.13 -12.75 20.52
C GLY A 300 1.25 -11.33 19.95
N TYR A 301 0.14 -10.71 19.56
CA TYR A 301 0.13 -9.36 19.03
C TYR A 301 -0.12 -8.30 20.09
N ARG A 302 0.19 -7.05 19.75
CA ARG A 302 0.08 -5.93 20.67
C ARG A 302 -1.20 -5.14 20.46
N TYR A 303 -1.96 -4.97 21.54
CA TYR A 303 -3.26 -4.31 21.55
C TYR A 303 -3.29 -3.14 22.50
N ARG A 304 -4.26 -2.22 22.29
CA ARG A 304 -4.53 -1.08 23.18
C ARG A 304 -5.79 -1.34 23.99
N GLY A 305 -5.64 -1.43 25.31
CA GLY A 305 -6.71 -1.63 26.28
C GLY A 305 -7.15 -0.35 26.98
N GLU A 306 -8.34 -0.39 27.58
CA GLU A 306 -8.89 0.67 28.43
C GLU A 306 -9.42 0.09 29.75
N MET A 307 -9.12 0.74 30.88
CA MET A 307 -9.62 0.36 32.20
C MET A 307 -9.90 1.60 33.05
N VAL A 308 -10.98 1.61 33.83
CA VAL A 308 -11.28 2.69 34.77
C VAL A 308 -10.93 2.24 36.19
N LEU A 309 -10.11 3.03 36.89
CA LEU A 309 -9.52 2.72 38.18
C LEU A 309 -9.73 3.87 39.16
N SER A 310 -9.69 3.57 40.45
CA SER A 310 -9.60 4.59 41.50
C SER A 310 -8.28 5.34 41.39
N THR A 311 -8.32 6.66 41.62
CA THR A 311 -7.13 7.51 41.77
C THR A 311 -6.12 6.96 42.76
N ALA A 312 -6.57 6.28 43.83
CA ALA A 312 -5.72 5.70 44.86
C ALA A 312 -4.81 4.56 44.37
N VAL A 313 -5.16 3.90 43.26
CA VAL A 313 -4.42 2.72 42.77
C VAL A 313 -4.02 2.82 41.30
N ALA A 314 -4.56 3.77 40.55
CA ALA A 314 -4.39 3.84 39.09
C ALA A 314 -2.92 3.85 38.65
N GLY A 315 -2.05 4.61 39.33
CA GLY A 315 -0.61 4.64 39.03
C GLY A 315 0.08 3.30 39.26
N ARG A 316 -0.24 2.59 40.35
CA ARG A 316 0.34 1.28 40.66
C ARG A 316 -0.20 0.18 39.76
N ALA A 317 -1.47 0.24 39.38
CA ALA A 317 -2.06 -0.66 38.37
C ALA A 317 -1.38 -0.47 37.01
N ALA A 318 -1.15 0.78 36.59
CA ALA A 318 -0.43 1.09 35.36
C ALA A 318 1.00 0.53 35.38
N ALA A 319 1.69 0.65 36.51
CA ALA A 319 3.02 0.07 36.69
C ALA A 319 3.01 -1.47 36.66
N ALA A 320 2.07 -2.12 37.34
CA ALA A 320 1.92 -3.58 37.31
C ALA A 320 1.65 -4.11 35.89
N LEU A 321 0.76 -3.46 35.14
CA LEU A 321 0.48 -3.83 33.76
C LEU A 321 1.67 -3.53 32.83
N THR A 322 2.47 -2.51 33.12
CA THR A 322 3.73 -2.23 32.40
C THR A 322 4.75 -3.34 32.63
N ASP A 323 4.87 -3.86 33.85
CA ASP A 323 5.75 -4.99 34.16
C ASP A 323 5.23 -6.29 33.54
N MET A 324 3.91 -6.51 33.52
CA MET A 324 3.32 -7.62 32.76
C MET A 324 3.63 -7.52 31.26
N TYR A 325 3.55 -6.32 30.69
CA TYR A 325 3.92 -6.06 29.30
C TYR A 325 5.40 -6.39 29.04
N ALA A 326 6.30 -5.94 29.91
CA ALA A 326 7.73 -6.21 29.81
C ALA A 326 8.05 -7.71 29.92
N ALA A 327 7.31 -8.43 30.77
CA ALA A 327 7.42 -9.88 30.95
C ALA A 327 6.66 -10.70 29.89
N GLN A 328 6.06 -10.06 28.87
CA GLN A 328 5.23 -10.69 27.84
C GLN A 328 4.12 -11.62 28.39
N LEU A 329 3.54 -11.24 29.55
CA LEU A 329 2.43 -11.94 30.18
C LEU A 329 1.10 -11.52 29.52
N PRO A 330 0.41 -12.44 28.84
CA PRO A 330 -0.71 -12.07 27.99
C PRO A 330 -1.99 -11.72 28.75
N ILE A 331 -2.72 -10.76 28.20
CA ILE A 331 -4.10 -10.44 28.57
C ILE A 331 -4.95 -10.70 27.33
N ARG A 332 -6.11 -11.35 27.45
CA ARG A 332 -6.91 -11.62 26.24
C ARG A 332 -7.59 -10.34 25.76
N ARG A 333 -8.30 -9.66 26.67
CA ARG A 333 -9.08 -8.45 26.37
C ARG A 333 -9.04 -7.47 27.52
N MET A 334 -9.12 -6.18 27.20
CA MET A 334 -9.15 -5.10 28.18
C MET A 334 -10.07 -3.99 27.66
N TYR A 335 -11.36 -4.28 27.67
CA TYR A 335 -12.44 -3.32 27.47
C TYR A 335 -12.93 -2.80 28.81
N ARG A 336 -13.32 -1.53 28.85
CA ARG A 336 -14.07 -1.00 29.98
C ARG A 336 -15.38 -1.77 30.16
N VAL A 337 -15.70 -2.10 31.41
CA VAL A 337 -16.84 -2.96 31.74
C VAL A 337 -18.19 -2.35 31.35
N ASP A 338 -18.31 -1.01 31.25
CA ASP A 338 -19.53 -0.32 30.79
C ASP A 338 -19.99 -0.74 29.37
N ARG A 339 -19.07 -1.25 28.55
CA ARG A 339 -19.37 -1.74 27.20
C ARG A 339 -20.22 -3.01 27.19
N PHE A 340 -20.32 -3.72 28.31
CA PHE A 340 -21.15 -4.93 28.45
C PHE A 340 -22.61 -4.63 28.82
N GLY A 341 -22.98 -3.35 28.98
CA GLY A 341 -24.35 -2.94 29.26
C GLY A 341 -24.74 -3.09 30.74
N TRP A 342 -25.95 -2.66 31.08
CA TRP A 342 -26.51 -2.78 32.43
C TRP A 342 -27.07 -4.17 32.68
N SER A 343 -26.82 -4.71 33.88
CA SER A 343 -27.41 -5.96 34.35
C SER A 343 -28.18 -5.73 35.63
N LYS A 344 -29.48 -6.03 35.59
CA LYS A 344 -30.35 -6.01 36.78
C LYS A 344 -29.90 -7.03 37.84
N ARG A 345 -29.24 -8.13 37.42
CA ARG A 345 -28.78 -9.20 38.32
C ARG A 345 -27.69 -8.74 39.27
N VAL A 346 -26.75 -7.93 38.78
CA VAL A 346 -25.64 -7.39 39.59
C VAL A 346 -25.83 -5.91 39.93
N HIS A 347 -26.92 -5.27 39.48
CA HIS A 347 -27.16 -3.84 39.70
C HIS A 347 -25.95 -2.98 39.30
N GLY A 348 -25.45 -3.19 38.08
CA GLY A 348 -24.26 -2.51 37.55
C GLY A 348 -23.97 -2.96 36.12
N ALA A 349 -22.75 -2.76 35.63
CA ALA A 349 -22.39 -3.28 34.33
C ALA A 349 -22.35 -4.83 34.34
N ASP A 350 -22.73 -5.47 33.23
CA ASP A 350 -22.87 -6.94 33.13
C ASP A 350 -21.53 -7.67 33.27
N ASP A 351 -21.21 -7.97 34.52
CA ASP A 351 -20.00 -8.65 34.94
C ASP A 351 -19.94 -10.09 34.45
N HIS A 352 -21.08 -10.78 34.37
CA HIS A 352 -21.13 -12.13 33.82
C HIS A 352 -20.78 -12.14 32.32
N ALA A 353 -21.26 -11.16 31.55
CA ALA A 353 -20.89 -11.03 30.15
C ALA A 353 -19.40 -10.67 29.99
N SER A 354 -18.88 -9.78 30.84
CA SER A 354 -17.46 -9.43 30.90
C SER A 354 -16.59 -10.67 31.19
N MET A 355 -16.94 -11.45 32.22
CA MET A 355 -16.22 -12.66 32.59
C MET A 355 -16.28 -13.75 31.50
N ARG A 356 -17.46 -14.01 30.94
CA ARG A 356 -17.61 -14.97 29.82
C ARG A 356 -16.78 -14.59 28.60
N ALA A 357 -16.50 -13.30 28.41
CA ALA A 357 -15.68 -12.80 27.33
C ALA A 357 -14.20 -12.67 27.71
N ASP A 358 -13.76 -13.20 28.84
CA ASP A 358 -12.37 -13.14 29.32
C ASP A 358 -11.81 -11.72 29.37
N ASN A 359 -12.65 -10.78 29.81
CA ASN A 359 -12.30 -9.38 29.83
C ASN A 359 -11.65 -9.00 31.18
N THR A 360 -10.45 -8.42 31.10
CA THR A 360 -9.75 -7.82 32.25
C THR A 360 -10.34 -6.45 32.54
N SER A 361 -10.80 -6.20 33.77
CA SER A 361 -11.50 -4.97 34.13
C SER A 361 -11.33 -4.58 35.61
N ALA A 362 -11.76 -3.36 35.97
CA ALA A 362 -11.62 -2.84 37.34
C ALA A 362 -12.93 -2.20 37.83
N PHE A 363 -13.09 -0.88 37.77
CA PHE A 363 -14.25 -0.20 38.34
C PHE A 363 -15.59 -0.70 37.76
N ASN A 364 -16.41 -1.28 38.64
CA ASN A 364 -17.79 -1.64 38.39
C ASN A 364 -18.56 -1.45 39.70
N CYS A 365 -19.36 -0.39 39.79
CA CYS A 365 -20.26 -0.18 40.92
C CYS A 365 -21.46 -1.11 40.76
N ARG A 366 -21.36 -2.27 41.41
CA ARG A 366 -22.29 -3.38 41.32
C ARG A 366 -22.34 -4.16 42.63
N TRP A 367 -23.34 -5.01 42.77
CA TRP A 367 -23.35 -6.10 43.73
C TRP A 367 -22.34 -7.20 43.37
N VAL A 368 -21.93 -7.98 44.37
CA VAL A 368 -21.12 -9.18 44.17
C VAL A 368 -21.89 -10.20 43.32
N VAL A 369 -21.17 -10.88 42.42
CA VAL A 369 -21.77 -11.91 41.56
C VAL A 369 -22.43 -12.98 42.42
N ASN A 370 -23.71 -13.23 42.14
CA ASN A 370 -24.57 -14.16 42.86
C ASN A 370 -24.79 -13.83 44.36
N ARG A 371 -24.60 -12.56 44.78
CA ARG A 371 -24.94 -12.07 46.13
C ARG A 371 -25.60 -10.68 46.07
N PRO A 372 -26.92 -10.60 45.76
CA PRO A 372 -27.65 -9.34 45.70
C PRO A 372 -27.57 -8.53 47.01
N GLY A 373 -27.48 -7.21 46.91
CA GLY A 373 -27.40 -6.29 48.06
C GLY A 373 -26.01 -6.14 48.69
N VAL A 374 -25.06 -7.03 48.38
CA VAL A 374 -23.68 -6.94 48.88
C VAL A 374 -22.83 -6.18 47.87
N MET A 375 -22.35 -4.99 48.23
CA MET A 375 -21.54 -4.17 47.33
C MET A 375 -20.20 -4.85 47.00
N SER A 376 -19.83 -4.86 45.72
CA SER A 376 -18.57 -5.45 45.26
C SER A 376 -17.35 -4.58 45.65
N PRO A 377 -16.18 -5.19 45.94
CA PRO A 377 -14.92 -4.44 46.06
C PRO A 377 -14.60 -3.56 44.83
N HIS A 378 -15.09 -3.97 43.65
CA HIS A 378 -14.96 -3.22 42.39
C HIS A 378 -15.69 -1.87 42.41
N ALA A 379 -16.67 -1.67 43.30
CA ALA A 379 -17.44 -0.43 43.39
C ALA A 379 -16.58 0.77 43.83
N THR A 380 -15.42 0.52 44.44
CA THR A 380 -14.45 1.56 44.80
C THR A 380 -13.42 1.83 43.70
N GLY A 381 -13.36 0.98 42.67
CA GLY A 381 -12.37 1.05 41.58
C GLY A 381 -10.97 0.60 41.98
N ARG A 382 -10.83 -0.08 43.13
CA ARG A 382 -9.52 -0.53 43.67
C ARG A 382 -9.22 -2.00 43.39
N ALA A 383 -10.24 -2.78 43.04
CA ALA A 383 -10.12 -4.16 42.64
C ALA A 383 -9.97 -4.30 41.12
N ILE A 384 -9.28 -5.35 40.69
CA ILE A 384 -9.02 -5.67 39.29
C ILE A 384 -9.20 -7.17 39.10
N ASP A 385 -9.97 -7.54 38.08
CA ASP A 385 -10.13 -8.91 37.62
C ASP A 385 -9.34 -9.12 36.32
N LEU A 386 -8.53 -10.18 36.27
CA LEU A 386 -7.59 -10.46 35.17
C LEU A 386 -7.91 -11.81 34.53
N ASN A 387 -7.99 -11.85 33.19
CA ASN A 387 -8.23 -13.07 32.39
C ASN A 387 -9.22 -14.03 33.06
N THR A 388 -10.42 -13.51 33.26
CA THR A 388 -11.51 -14.05 34.08
C THR A 388 -12.02 -15.41 33.60
N TRP A 389 -11.82 -15.76 32.33
CA TRP A 389 -12.16 -17.08 31.81
C TRP A 389 -11.18 -18.16 32.26
N GLU A 390 -9.88 -17.85 32.24
CA GLU A 390 -8.82 -18.73 32.71
C GLU A 390 -8.66 -18.74 34.24
N ASN A 391 -9.22 -17.74 34.93
CA ASN A 391 -9.10 -17.53 36.38
C ASN A 391 -10.48 -17.34 37.03
N PRO A 392 -11.31 -18.40 37.09
CA PRO A 392 -12.69 -18.27 37.53
C PRO A 392 -12.81 -17.96 39.04
N TYR A 393 -14.01 -17.50 39.39
CA TYR A 393 -14.48 -17.22 40.75
C TYR A 393 -15.44 -18.30 41.25
N ASP A 394 -15.19 -18.83 42.44
CA ASP A 394 -16.08 -19.74 43.16
C ASP A 394 -17.19 -18.95 43.84
N SER A 395 -18.32 -18.81 43.14
CA SER A 395 -19.48 -18.09 43.67
C SER A 395 -20.36 -19.00 44.54
N ALA A 396 -21.34 -18.42 45.23
CA ALA A 396 -22.30 -19.18 46.03
C ALA A 396 -23.11 -20.24 45.24
N THR A 397 -23.15 -20.13 43.91
CA THR A 397 -23.85 -21.06 43.02
C THR A 397 -22.88 -21.82 42.10
N GLY A 398 -21.60 -21.88 42.46
CA GLY A 398 -20.53 -22.55 41.71
C GLY A 398 -19.64 -21.62 40.89
N TRP A 399 -18.73 -22.23 40.15
CA TRP A 399 -17.70 -21.53 39.38
C TRP A 399 -18.25 -20.70 38.24
N VAL A 400 -17.83 -19.44 38.17
CA VAL A 400 -18.11 -18.51 37.08
C VAL A 400 -16.81 -17.95 36.50
N PRO A 401 -16.69 -17.75 35.18
CA PRO A 401 -17.68 -18.06 34.14
C PRO A 401 -17.71 -19.55 33.74
N ASN A 402 -16.76 -20.35 34.21
CA ASN A 402 -16.68 -21.80 33.94
C ASN A 402 -15.94 -22.52 35.08
N SER A 403 -16.20 -23.82 35.26
CA SER A 403 -15.51 -24.67 36.24
C SER A 403 -14.26 -25.37 35.68
N TRP A 404 -14.11 -25.44 34.36
CA TRP A 404 -13.04 -26.21 33.72
C TRP A 404 -11.67 -25.67 34.13
N TRP A 405 -11.52 -24.35 34.18
CA TRP A 405 -10.25 -23.76 34.60
C TRP A 405 -9.99 -23.84 36.10
N ALA A 406 -10.99 -24.03 36.97
CA ALA A 406 -10.85 -23.90 38.42
C ALA A 406 -9.63 -24.64 39.02
N THR A 407 -9.36 -25.86 38.58
CA THR A 407 -8.23 -26.69 39.07
C THR A 407 -7.02 -26.73 38.13
N ARG A 408 -7.09 -26.06 36.97
CA ARG A 408 -6.05 -26.09 35.92
C ARG A 408 -5.22 -24.82 35.96
N SER A 409 -3.92 -24.96 35.76
CA SER A 409 -2.99 -23.84 35.70
C SER A 409 -2.33 -23.76 34.32
N HIS A 410 -1.80 -22.58 34.01
CA HIS A 410 -1.03 -22.31 32.80
C HIS A 410 0.03 -21.26 33.16
N PRO A 411 1.33 -21.48 32.82
CA PRO A 411 2.45 -20.68 33.31
C PRO A 411 2.40 -19.18 32.97
N ARG A 412 1.57 -18.80 31.98
CA ARG A 412 1.40 -17.42 31.51
C ARG A 412 0.04 -16.80 31.79
N VAL A 413 -1.02 -17.60 31.96
CA VAL A 413 -2.41 -17.07 31.89
C VAL A 413 -3.37 -17.60 32.95
N ALA A 414 -3.06 -18.71 33.64
CA ALA A 414 -3.94 -19.29 34.65
C ALA A 414 -3.16 -19.63 35.92
N TRP A 415 -3.36 -18.87 36.99
CA TRP A 415 -2.56 -18.98 38.21
C TRP A 415 -3.30 -19.63 39.37
N ARG A 416 -2.65 -20.58 40.04
CA ARG A 416 -3.20 -21.29 41.21
C ARG A 416 -2.33 -21.15 42.46
N THR A 417 -1.29 -20.34 42.40
CA THR A 417 -0.35 -20.12 43.50
C THR A 417 0.13 -18.67 43.53
N SER A 418 0.56 -18.21 44.71
CA SER A 418 1.17 -16.89 44.91
C SER A 418 2.56 -16.74 44.25
N SER A 419 3.12 -17.84 43.75
CA SER A 419 4.42 -17.89 43.08
C SER A 419 4.33 -17.60 41.58
N HIS A 420 3.13 -17.60 40.99
CA HIS A 420 2.93 -17.29 39.58
C HIS A 420 3.39 -15.86 39.22
N PRO A 421 4.01 -15.64 38.04
CA PRO A 421 4.54 -14.33 37.66
C PRO A 421 3.54 -13.18 37.76
N VAL A 422 2.31 -13.37 37.28
CA VAL A 422 1.22 -12.37 37.39
C VAL A 422 1.00 -11.97 38.86
N VAL A 423 0.79 -12.94 39.75
CA VAL A 423 0.54 -12.68 41.18
C VAL A 423 1.73 -11.98 41.84
N LYS A 424 2.96 -12.39 41.51
CA LYS A 424 4.19 -11.73 41.99
C LYS A 424 4.26 -10.26 41.57
N ILE A 425 3.98 -9.96 40.30
CA ILE A 425 4.00 -8.60 39.77
C ILE A 425 2.95 -7.73 40.49
N TRP A 426 1.70 -8.16 40.55
CA TRP A 426 0.65 -7.40 41.23
C TRP A 426 0.98 -7.17 42.71
N ARG A 427 1.54 -8.19 43.39
CA ARG A 427 2.02 -8.05 44.78
C ARG A 427 3.14 -7.03 44.92
N ALA A 428 4.11 -7.02 44.00
CA ALA A 428 5.21 -6.04 44.01
C ALA A 428 4.71 -4.60 43.90
N HIS A 429 3.57 -4.38 43.24
CA HIS A 429 2.89 -3.08 43.13
C HIS A 429 1.85 -2.82 44.23
N GLY A 430 1.88 -3.60 45.31
CA GLY A 430 1.06 -3.39 46.51
C GLY A 430 -0.41 -3.77 46.34
N PHE A 431 -0.70 -4.73 45.46
CA PHE A 431 -1.99 -5.42 45.40
C PHE A 431 -1.92 -6.74 46.17
N ARG A 432 -3.06 -7.18 46.71
CA ARG A 432 -3.19 -8.50 47.35
C ARG A 432 -3.99 -9.41 46.44
N TRP A 433 -3.51 -10.64 46.24
CA TRP A 433 -4.34 -11.72 45.70
C TRP A 433 -5.20 -12.28 46.84
N THR A 434 -6.29 -11.58 47.13
CA THR A 434 -6.99 -11.63 48.42
C THR A 434 -7.65 -12.97 48.70
N TYR A 435 -8.23 -13.59 47.68
CA TYR A 435 -9.08 -14.77 47.82
C TYR A 435 -8.43 -16.06 47.30
N GLY A 436 -7.17 -15.98 46.86
CA GLY A 436 -6.43 -17.12 46.35
C GLY A 436 -7.19 -17.83 45.23
N THR A 437 -7.20 -19.17 45.27
CA THR A 437 -7.87 -19.99 44.26
C THR A 437 -9.39 -19.87 44.24
N GLY A 438 -10.01 -19.36 45.31
CA GLY A 438 -11.46 -19.15 45.39
C GLY A 438 -11.96 -17.98 44.54
N ASP A 439 -11.10 -16.99 44.25
CA ASP A 439 -11.37 -15.93 43.27
C ASP A 439 -10.06 -15.60 42.56
N SER A 440 -9.66 -16.49 41.64
CA SER A 440 -8.31 -16.45 41.09
C SER A 440 -8.07 -15.15 40.32
N GLN A 441 -9.05 -14.63 39.59
CA GLN A 441 -8.96 -13.39 38.82
C GLN A 441 -8.64 -12.14 39.66
N HIS A 442 -9.00 -12.12 40.96
CA HIS A 442 -9.19 -10.90 41.73
C HIS A 442 -7.95 -10.43 42.48
N VAL A 443 -7.55 -9.17 42.28
CA VAL A 443 -6.52 -8.49 43.09
C VAL A 443 -7.02 -7.16 43.67
N ASP A 444 -6.69 -6.90 44.94
CA ASP A 444 -7.11 -5.68 45.65
C ASP A 444 -5.97 -4.71 45.92
N GLY A 445 -6.12 -3.46 45.47
CA GLY A 445 -5.21 -2.38 45.82
C GLY A 445 -5.52 -1.76 47.18
N ARG A 446 -4.54 -1.70 48.09
CA ARG A 446 -4.64 -0.96 49.37
C ARG A 446 -4.59 0.57 49.16
N GLY A 447 -5.08 1.37 50.11
CA GLY A 447 -5.09 2.85 49.98
C GLY A 447 -3.72 3.47 50.26
N THR A 448 -2.93 2.79 51.08
CA THR A 448 -1.54 3.15 51.41
C THR A 448 -0.59 2.15 50.75
N PRO A 449 0.48 2.59 50.06
CA PRO A 449 1.52 1.69 49.57
C PRO A 449 2.15 0.92 50.73
N LEU A 450 2.49 -0.36 50.54
CA LEU A 450 3.40 -1.03 51.47
C LEU A 450 4.76 -0.32 51.37
N ALA A 451 5.35 0.04 52.52
CA ALA A 451 6.74 0.44 52.56
C ALA A 451 7.58 -0.67 51.91
N ARG A 452 8.53 -0.30 51.02
CA ARG A 452 9.44 -1.25 50.39
C ARG A 452 10.10 -2.08 51.51
N GLY A 453 9.81 -3.38 51.56
CA GLY A 453 10.35 -4.31 52.56
C GLY A 453 9.37 -4.86 53.61
N GLY A 454 8.10 -4.44 53.61
CA GLY A 454 7.10 -5.00 54.54
C GLY A 454 6.64 -6.42 54.18
N PHE A 455 7.36 -7.44 54.62
CA PHE A 455 6.85 -8.82 54.76
C PHE A 455 5.98 -8.91 56.01
N VAL A 456 4.72 -9.36 55.90
CA VAL A 456 4.03 -10.13 56.95
C VAL A 456 2.92 -10.99 56.34
N GLY A 457 2.96 -12.31 56.57
CA GLY A 457 1.81 -13.23 56.64
C GLY A 457 1.25 -13.75 55.33
#